data_AF-A0A0S4UTH2-F1
#
_entry.id   AF-A0A0S4UTH2-F1
#
_cell.length_a   1.000
_cell.length_b   1.000
_cell.length_c   1.000
_cell.angle_alpha   90.00
_cell.angle_beta   90.00
_cell.angle_gamma   90.00
#
_symmetry.space_group_name_H-M   'P 1'
#
loop_
_entity.id
_entity.type
_entity.pdbx_description
1 polymer ?
#
loop_
_entity_poly.entity_id
_entity_poly.type
_entity_poly.pdbx_seq_one_letter_code
_entity_poly.pdbx_strand_id
1 'polypeptide(L)'
;MSKRRHHRGRPARETGALPSIIRFSRGAEVQLQLVPHVELEKLRDGTAAEESWHTLAFRINVGQVLAQQHFAHVGDVLDAMARGVVAVAEVGKRFRRVGDEFRAIGAALTLTDDMPEATTRRQQLHATQTVYALATQRGAAAAGELLPTRHA
;
A
#
# COMPACT_ATOMS: atom_id res chain seq x y z
N MET A 1 18.25 19.12 -3.17
CA MET A 1 17.01 19.07 -2.37
C MET A 1 15.85 19.59 -3.22
N SER A 2 15.04 18.71 -3.81
CA SER A 2 13.90 19.09 -4.66
C SER A 2 12.73 19.55 -3.79
N LYS A 3 12.20 20.76 -4.04
CA LYS A 3 11.06 21.32 -3.30
C LYS A 3 9.81 20.47 -3.57
N ARG A 4 9.35 19.72 -2.56
CA ARG A 4 8.09 18.95 -2.60
C ARG A 4 6.93 19.89 -2.92
N ARG A 5 6.31 19.73 -4.10
CA ARG A 5 5.11 20.48 -4.51
C ARG A 5 3.91 19.92 -3.74
N HIS A 6 3.39 20.67 -2.76
CA HIS A 6 2.12 20.32 -2.11
C HIS A 6 0.97 20.46 -3.12
N HIS A 7 0.29 19.36 -3.43
CA HIS A 7 -0.96 19.38 -4.18
C HIS A 7 -2.06 20.08 -3.36
N ARG A 8 -2.50 21.27 -3.80
CA ARG A 8 -3.68 21.93 -3.26
C ARG A 8 -4.93 21.17 -3.73
N GLY A 9 -5.71 20.62 -2.79
CA GLY A 9 -6.97 19.95 -3.12
C GLY A 9 -8.01 20.93 -3.68
N ARG A 10 -8.82 20.50 -4.65
CA ARG A 10 -9.95 21.30 -5.17
C ARG A 10 -11.09 21.40 -4.14
N PRO A 11 -11.78 22.56 -4.03
CA PRO A 11 -12.86 22.75 -3.07
C PRO A 11 -13.98 21.70 -3.24
N ALA A 12 -14.47 21.14 -2.13
CA ALA A 12 -15.53 20.13 -2.14
C ALA A 12 -16.85 20.59 -2.80
N ARG A 13 -17.07 21.91 -2.89
CA ARG A 13 -18.23 22.50 -3.55
C ARG A 13 -18.34 22.15 -5.04
N GLU A 14 -17.23 21.93 -5.74
CA GLU A 14 -17.25 21.65 -7.18
C GLU A 14 -17.69 20.21 -7.51
N THR A 15 -17.65 19.31 -6.53
CA THR A 15 -17.87 17.87 -6.74
C THR A 15 -19.18 17.34 -6.14
N GLY A 16 -19.93 18.16 -5.39
CA GLY A 16 -21.14 17.74 -4.66
C GLY A 16 -20.90 16.73 -3.52
N ALA A 17 -19.71 16.14 -3.43
CA ALA A 17 -19.31 15.23 -2.37
C ALA A 17 -19.03 15.95 -1.05
N LEU A 18 -19.43 15.34 0.06
CA LEU A 18 -19.04 15.80 1.38
C LEU A 18 -17.50 15.92 1.45
N PRO A 19 -16.97 17.00 2.05
CA PRO A 19 -15.54 17.11 2.29
C PRO A 19 -15.05 15.85 3.03
N SER A 20 -14.01 15.19 2.51
CA SER A 20 -13.28 14.17 3.26
C SER A 20 -12.37 14.89 4.27
N ILE A 21 -13.00 15.48 5.29
CA ILE A 21 -12.37 16.32 6.32
C ILE A 21 -11.82 15.52 7.50
N ILE A 22 -12.30 14.29 7.70
CA ILE A 22 -11.83 13.44 8.80
C ILE A 22 -10.41 12.97 8.48
N ARG A 23 -9.45 13.52 9.22
CA ARG A 23 -8.08 13.02 9.26
C ARG A 23 -8.06 11.82 10.20
N PHE A 24 -7.24 10.82 9.91
CA PHE A 24 -6.80 9.92 10.97
C PHE A 24 -6.23 10.77 12.11
N SER A 25 -6.50 10.37 13.36
CA SER A 25 -5.80 10.98 14.48
C SER A 25 -4.30 10.78 14.27
N ARG A 26 -3.46 11.65 14.85
CA ARG A 26 -2.00 11.47 14.77
C ARG A 26 -1.58 10.07 15.22
N GLY A 27 -2.24 9.53 16.24
CA GLY A 27 -2.03 8.15 16.69
C GLY A 27 -2.40 7.12 15.62
N ALA A 28 -3.53 7.29 14.95
CA ALA A 28 -3.94 6.40 13.87
C ALA A 28 -3.02 6.47 12.63
N GLU A 29 -2.50 7.65 12.28
CA GLU A 29 -1.48 7.78 11.21
C GLU A 29 -0.21 7.02 11.58
N VAL A 30 0.25 7.16 12.82
CA VAL A 30 1.43 6.43 13.34
C VAL A 30 1.20 4.92 13.34
N GLN A 31 0.02 4.46 13.78
CA GLN A 31 -0.31 3.02 13.76
C GLN A 31 -0.41 2.48 12.33
N LEU A 32 -0.93 3.26 11.39
CA LEU A 32 -1.01 2.86 9.98
C LEU A 32 0.38 2.64 9.35
N GLN A 33 1.40 3.33 9.86
CA GLN A 33 2.80 3.15 9.48
C GLN A 33 3.45 2.00 10.26
N LEU A 34 3.33 1.98 11.60
CA LEU A 34 4.05 1.03 12.45
C LEU A 34 3.54 -0.41 12.40
N VAL A 35 2.22 -0.61 12.37
CA VAL A 35 1.62 -1.97 12.46
C VAL A 35 2.13 -2.87 11.33
N PRO A 36 2.16 -2.45 10.05
CA PRO A 36 2.73 -3.25 8.98
C PRO A 36 4.19 -3.68 9.22
N HIS A 37 5.05 -2.82 9.77
CA HIS A 37 6.44 -3.19 10.09
C HIS A 37 6.51 -4.22 11.22
N VAL A 38 5.63 -4.10 12.24
CA VAL A 38 5.51 -5.10 13.30
C VAL A 38 5.05 -6.45 12.74
N GLU A 39 4.07 -6.47 11.83
CA GLU A 39 3.63 -7.71 11.17
C GLU A 39 4.71 -8.32 10.27
N LEU A 40 5.56 -7.50 9.65
CA LEU A 40 6.75 -8.00 8.93
C LEU A 40 7.75 -8.66 9.86
N GLU A 41 8.01 -8.10 11.05
CA GLU A 41 8.89 -8.74 12.03
C GLU A 41 8.34 -10.07 12.53
N LYS A 42 7.02 -10.17 12.73
CA LYS A 42 6.36 -11.46 13.06
C LYS A 42 6.54 -12.51 11.96
N LEU A 43 6.53 -12.10 10.67
CA LEU A 43 6.84 -13.04 9.58
C LEU A 43 8.31 -13.46 9.60
N ARG A 44 9.22 -12.55 9.98
CA ARG A 44 10.64 -12.84 10.10
C ARG A 44 10.95 -13.77 11.25
N ASP A 45 10.31 -13.63 12.41
CA ASP A 45 10.54 -14.47 13.58
C ASP A 45 9.72 -15.78 13.59
N GLY A 46 8.69 -15.87 12.74
CA GLY A 46 7.84 -17.05 12.58
C GLY A 46 6.61 -17.06 13.50
N THR A 47 6.29 -15.94 14.15
CA THR A 47 5.10 -15.78 15.01
C THR A 47 3.90 -15.16 14.28
N ALA A 48 4.04 -14.83 13.00
CA ALA A 48 2.97 -14.27 12.19
C ALA A 48 1.79 -15.24 12.00
N ALA A 49 0.60 -14.66 12.00
CA ALA A 49 -0.65 -15.33 11.64
C ALA A 49 -1.09 -14.92 10.23
N GLU A 50 -2.20 -15.48 9.76
CA GLU A 50 -2.74 -15.16 8.44
C GLU A 50 -3.11 -13.67 8.32
N GLU A 51 -3.59 -13.09 9.42
CA GLU A 51 -3.92 -11.67 9.54
C GLU A 51 -2.69 -10.76 9.37
N SER A 52 -1.50 -11.24 9.76
CA SER A 52 -0.23 -10.53 9.53
C SER A 52 0.03 -10.39 8.03
N TRP A 53 -0.17 -11.48 7.27
CA TRP A 53 -0.04 -11.46 5.82
C TRP A 53 -1.09 -10.57 5.15
N HIS A 54 -2.35 -10.65 5.57
CA HIS A 54 -3.42 -9.77 5.07
C HIS A 54 -3.10 -8.28 5.28
N THR A 55 -2.56 -7.94 6.45
CA THR A 55 -2.17 -6.57 6.79
C THR A 55 -1.09 -6.04 5.83
N LEU A 56 -0.06 -6.85 5.56
CA LEU A 56 1.02 -6.50 4.64
C LEU A 56 0.54 -6.41 3.20
N ALA A 57 -0.23 -7.39 2.74
CA ALA A 57 -0.78 -7.44 1.39
C ALA A 57 -1.66 -6.23 1.11
N PHE A 58 -2.57 -5.91 2.02
CA PHE A 58 -3.40 -4.72 1.88
C PHE A 58 -2.55 -3.44 1.82
N ARG A 59 -1.62 -3.26 2.76
CA ARG A 59 -0.80 -2.04 2.83
C ARG A 59 0.04 -1.85 1.56
N ILE A 60 0.74 -2.89 1.11
CA ILE A 60 1.59 -2.84 -0.08
C ILE A 60 0.76 -2.64 -1.35
N ASN A 61 -0.42 -3.27 -1.47
CA ASN A 61 -1.29 -3.05 -2.61
C ASN A 61 -1.78 -1.59 -2.68
N VAL A 62 -2.11 -0.98 -1.54
CA VAL A 62 -2.48 0.46 -1.49
C VAL A 62 -1.29 1.32 -1.91
N GLY A 63 -0.10 1.01 -1.41
CA GLY A 63 1.13 1.67 -1.84
C GLY A 63 1.37 1.56 -3.35
N GLN A 64 1.16 0.37 -3.93
CA GLN A 64 1.37 0.12 -5.36
C GLN A 64 0.41 0.95 -6.20
N VAL A 65 -0.87 1.00 -5.83
CA VAL A 65 -1.86 1.83 -6.53
C VAL A 65 -1.51 3.31 -6.41
N LEU A 66 -1.07 3.79 -5.24
CA LEU A 66 -0.60 5.16 -5.07
C LEU A 66 0.62 5.45 -5.96
N ALA A 67 1.59 4.54 -6.01
CA ALA A 67 2.78 4.66 -6.83
C ALA A 67 2.41 4.77 -8.32
N GLN A 68 1.55 3.89 -8.81
CA GLN A 68 1.07 3.92 -10.20
C GLN A 68 0.29 5.19 -10.53
N GLN A 69 -0.57 5.67 -9.63
CA GLN A 69 -1.44 6.82 -9.90
C GLN A 69 -0.71 8.18 -9.77
N HIS A 70 0.28 8.29 -8.89
CA HIS A 70 0.85 9.58 -8.49
C HIS A 70 2.37 9.67 -8.54
N PHE A 71 3.08 8.55 -8.63
CA PHE A 71 4.54 8.49 -8.70
C PHE A 71 5.05 7.77 -9.95
N ALA A 72 4.23 7.67 -11.01
CA ALA A 72 4.59 6.98 -12.24
C ALA A 72 5.85 7.54 -12.95
N HIS A 73 6.23 8.78 -12.62
CA HIS A 73 7.43 9.44 -13.13
C HIS A 73 8.71 9.08 -12.35
N VAL A 74 8.60 8.35 -11.23
CA VAL A 74 9.71 7.93 -10.39
C VAL A 74 9.90 6.42 -10.55
N GLY A 75 10.70 6.02 -11.55
CA GLY A 75 10.90 4.61 -11.92
C GLY A 75 11.31 3.72 -10.73
N ASP A 76 12.25 4.18 -9.91
CA ASP A 76 12.73 3.43 -8.74
C ASP A 76 11.60 3.12 -7.73
N VAL A 77 10.64 4.03 -7.56
CA VAL A 77 9.49 3.82 -6.66
C VAL A 77 8.56 2.76 -7.24
N LEU A 78 8.27 2.81 -8.55
CA LEU A 78 7.45 1.79 -9.22
C LEU A 78 8.10 0.41 -9.12
N ASP A 79 9.40 0.31 -9.40
CA ASP A 79 10.14 -0.95 -9.38
C ASP A 79 10.25 -1.53 -7.96
N ALA A 80 10.51 -0.69 -6.96
CA ALA A 80 10.55 -1.11 -5.56
C ALA A 80 9.17 -1.60 -5.09
N MET A 81 8.09 -0.89 -5.41
CA MET A 81 6.74 -1.29 -5.05
C MET A 81 6.30 -2.57 -5.77
N ALA A 82 6.62 -2.73 -7.06
CA ALA A 82 6.36 -3.95 -7.82
C ALA A 82 7.09 -5.17 -7.23
N ARG A 83 8.37 -5.01 -6.84
CA ARG A 83 9.11 -6.06 -6.12
C ARG A 83 8.47 -6.40 -4.77
N GLY A 84 7.98 -5.40 -4.04
CA GLY A 84 7.25 -5.61 -2.78
C GLY A 84 5.99 -6.44 -2.98
N VAL A 85 5.18 -6.14 -4.00
CA VAL A 85 3.96 -6.89 -4.33
C VAL A 85 4.28 -8.36 -4.66
N VAL A 86 5.29 -8.60 -5.50
CA VAL A 86 5.73 -9.97 -5.83
C VAL A 86 6.20 -10.71 -4.58
N ALA A 87 7.00 -10.04 -3.73
CA ALA A 87 7.51 -10.63 -2.51
C ALA A 87 6.39 -11.02 -1.52
N VAL A 88 5.37 -10.17 -1.33
CA VAL A 88 4.20 -10.51 -0.50
C VAL A 88 3.45 -11.71 -1.05
N ALA A 89 3.27 -11.80 -2.37
CA ALA A 89 2.59 -12.92 -3.00
C ALA A 89 3.38 -14.23 -2.80
N GLU A 90 4.70 -14.19 -2.96
CA GLU A 90 5.56 -15.37 -2.72
C GLU A 90 5.56 -15.81 -1.25
N VAL A 91 5.61 -14.86 -0.32
CA VAL A 91 5.48 -15.15 1.11
C VAL A 91 4.12 -15.79 1.41
N GLY A 92 3.03 -15.26 0.84
CA GLY A 92 1.69 -15.80 1.01
C GLY A 92 1.52 -17.23 0.49
N LYS A 93 2.19 -17.59 -0.62
CA LYS A 93 2.15 -18.96 -1.16
C LYS A 93 2.86 -19.97 -0.26
N ARG A 94 3.93 -19.56 0.41
CA ARG A 94 4.84 -20.48 1.12
C ARG A 94 4.61 -20.52 2.62
N PHE A 95 4.11 -19.42 3.21
CA PHE A 95 4.02 -19.19 4.66
C PHE A 95 5.30 -19.62 5.41
N ARG A 96 6.46 -19.50 4.76
CA ARG A 96 7.76 -20.00 5.24
C ARG A 96 8.86 -18.98 4.95
N ARG A 97 9.87 -18.95 5.82
CA ARG A 97 11.02 -18.04 5.77
C ARG A 97 11.78 -18.16 4.44
N VAL A 98 11.84 -17.06 3.69
CA VAL A 98 12.83 -16.83 2.62
C VAL A 98 13.28 -15.37 2.72
N GLY A 99 14.61 -15.14 2.67
CA GLY A 99 15.24 -13.95 3.28
C GLY A 99 15.22 -12.66 2.44
N ASP A 100 15.18 -12.77 1.12
CA ASP A 100 15.29 -11.60 0.24
C ASP A 100 13.94 -10.91 0.03
N GLU A 101 12.85 -11.67 0.09
CA GLU A 101 11.48 -11.20 0.01
C GLU A 101 11.16 -10.23 1.17
N PHE A 102 11.64 -10.51 2.39
CA PHE A 102 11.43 -9.61 3.53
C PHE A 102 12.15 -8.27 3.41
N ARG A 103 13.24 -8.20 2.65
CA ARG A 103 13.90 -6.92 2.35
C ARG A 103 13.10 -6.11 1.35
N ALA A 104 12.58 -6.76 0.30
CA ALA A 104 11.71 -6.13 -0.69
C ALA A 104 10.40 -5.62 -0.06
N ILE A 105 9.78 -6.40 0.81
CA ILE A 105 8.58 -6.01 1.58
C ILE A 105 8.89 -4.79 2.45
N GLY A 106 9.99 -4.82 3.22
CA GLY A 106 10.39 -3.70 4.07
C GLY A 106 10.61 -2.39 3.29
N ALA A 107 11.32 -2.47 2.16
CA ALA A 107 11.53 -1.32 1.29
C ALA A 107 10.20 -0.75 0.73
N ALA A 108 9.29 -1.61 0.31
CA ALA A 108 7.97 -1.20 -0.17
C ALA A 108 7.11 -0.58 0.94
N LEU A 109 7.18 -1.09 2.17
CA LEU A 109 6.48 -0.49 3.32
C LEU A 109 6.99 0.92 3.61
N THR A 110 8.31 1.13 3.65
CA THR A 110 8.89 2.47 3.84
C THR A 110 8.40 3.45 2.78
N LEU A 111 8.40 3.06 1.49
CA LEU A 111 7.85 3.89 0.43
C LEU A 111 6.36 4.18 0.64
N THR A 112 5.59 3.18 1.10
CA THR A 112 4.17 3.31 1.39
C THR A 112 3.89 4.24 2.58
N ASP A 113 4.85 4.43 3.48
CA ASP A 113 4.76 5.37 4.60
C ASP A 113 5.13 6.80 4.20
N ASP A 114 6.01 6.95 3.21
CA ASP A 114 6.44 8.24 2.66
C ASP A 114 5.43 8.85 1.67
N MET A 115 4.80 8.01 0.83
CA MET A 115 3.85 8.47 -0.20
C MET A 115 2.66 9.28 0.33
N PRO A 116 2.09 8.98 1.52
CA PRO A 116 1.07 9.81 2.15
C PRO A 116 1.46 11.26 2.39
N GLU A 117 2.74 11.58 2.59
CA GLU A 117 3.19 12.97 2.79
C GLU A 117 3.09 13.81 1.51
N ALA A 118 3.14 13.16 0.35
CA ALA A 118 3.12 13.80 -0.97
C ALA A 118 1.77 13.66 -1.69
N THR A 119 0.78 12.97 -1.09
CA THR A 119 -0.55 12.76 -1.67
C THR A 119 -1.65 13.39 -0.82
N THR A 120 -2.76 13.72 -1.46
CA THR A 120 -3.96 14.22 -0.79
C THR A 120 -4.79 13.07 -0.22
N ARG A 121 -5.63 13.37 0.78
CA ARG A 121 -6.53 12.37 1.39
C ARG A 121 -7.48 11.72 0.39
N ARG A 122 -7.95 12.47 -0.60
CA ARG A 122 -8.82 11.93 -1.65
C ARG A 122 -8.08 10.92 -2.51
N GLN A 123 -6.81 11.17 -2.81
CA GLN A 123 -5.96 10.24 -3.55
C GLN A 123 -5.70 8.96 -2.74
N GLN A 124 -5.40 9.10 -1.44
CA GLN A 124 -5.24 7.94 -0.54
C GLN A 124 -6.52 7.12 -0.41
N LEU A 125 -7.68 7.78 -0.21
CA LEU A 125 -8.98 7.12 -0.17
C LEU A 125 -9.28 6.40 -1.50
N HIS A 126 -9.05 7.07 -2.62
CA HIS A 126 -9.27 6.49 -3.95
C HIS A 126 -8.39 5.25 -4.19
N ALA A 127 -7.12 5.30 -3.79
CA ALA A 127 -6.23 4.15 -3.88
C ALA A 127 -6.73 2.98 -3.01
N THR A 128 -7.13 3.25 -1.77
CA THR A 128 -7.73 2.23 -0.87
C THR A 128 -8.99 1.62 -1.47
N GLN A 129 -9.90 2.44 -1.99
CA GLN A 129 -11.13 1.97 -2.64
C GLN A 129 -10.84 1.17 -3.90
N THR A 130 -9.81 1.55 -4.67
CA THR A 130 -9.36 0.79 -5.84
C THR A 130 -8.89 -0.60 -5.44
N VAL A 131 -8.05 -0.72 -4.40
CA VAL A 131 -7.60 -2.02 -3.88
C VAL A 131 -8.78 -2.86 -3.39
N TYR A 132 -9.69 -2.27 -2.62
CA TYR A 132 -10.88 -2.96 -2.14
C TYR A 132 -11.77 -3.47 -3.28
N ALA A 133 -12.02 -2.62 -4.30
CA ALA A 133 -12.80 -2.99 -5.46
C ALA A 133 -12.12 -4.11 -6.26
N LEU A 134 -10.81 -4.04 -6.48
CA LEU A 134 -10.06 -5.08 -7.18
C LEU A 134 -10.05 -6.41 -6.41
N ALA A 135 -9.92 -6.36 -5.08
CA ALA A 135 -9.96 -7.55 -4.22
C ALA A 135 -11.34 -8.21 -4.16
N THR A 136 -12.42 -7.41 -4.27
CA THR A 136 -13.81 -7.89 -4.19
C THR A 136 -14.47 -8.14 -5.56
N GLN A 137 -13.86 -7.70 -6.66
CA GLN A 137 -14.35 -7.90 -8.03
C GLN A 137 -14.30 -9.36 -8.51
N ARG A 138 -13.54 -10.23 -7.84
CA ARG A 138 -13.51 -11.67 -8.13
C ARG A 138 -14.26 -12.44 -7.05
N GLY A 139 -15.17 -13.32 -7.46
CA GLY A 139 -15.65 -14.38 -6.58
C GLY A 139 -14.45 -15.18 -6.09
N ALA A 140 -14.24 -15.21 -4.78
CA ALA A 140 -13.21 -15.97 -4.07
C ALA A 140 -11.90 -16.19 -4.86
N ALA A 141 -11.14 -15.13 -5.14
CA ALA A 141 -9.75 -15.32 -5.57
C ALA A 141 -9.00 -16.05 -4.43
N ALA A 142 -8.24 -17.09 -4.76
CA ALA A 142 -7.45 -17.81 -3.77
C ALA A 142 -6.40 -16.88 -3.16
N ALA A 143 -6.15 -17.00 -1.85
CA ALA A 143 -5.12 -16.24 -1.16
C ALA A 143 -3.76 -16.40 -1.89
N GLY A 144 -3.12 -15.28 -2.25
CA GLY A 144 -1.80 -15.27 -2.89
C GLY A 144 -1.78 -15.04 -4.40
N GLU A 145 -2.93 -14.85 -5.05
CA GLU A 145 -2.97 -14.45 -6.46
C GLU A 145 -2.68 -12.95 -6.66
N LEU A 146 -1.80 -12.63 -7.62
CA LEU A 146 -1.48 -11.26 -7.99
C LEU A 146 -2.66 -10.61 -8.73
N LEU A 147 -2.97 -9.36 -8.37
CA LEU A 147 -3.90 -8.55 -9.14
C LEU A 147 -3.30 -8.29 -10.54
N PRO A 148 -4.03 -8.57 -11.63
CA PRO A 148 -3.52 -8.28 -12.96
C PRO A 148 -3.30 -6.77 -13.10
N THR A 149 -2.07 -6.37 -13.37
CA THR A 149 -1.74 -5.00 -13.76
C THR A 149 -2.36 -4.74 -15.13
N ARG A 150 -3.40 -3.90 -15.20
CA ARG A 150 -3.88 -3.40 -16.50
C ARG A 150 -2.79 -2.54 -17.11
N HIS A 151 -2.08 -3.08 -18.09
CA HIS A 151 -1.41 -2.27 -19.09
C HIS A 151 -2.44 -1.91 -20.17
N ALA A 152 -2.40 -0.64 -20.58
CA ALA A 152 -3.28 0.09 -21.49
C ALA A 152 -4.58 0.65 -20.88
#